data_AF-V5IBH0-F1
#
_entry.id   AF-V5IBH0-F1
#
_cell.length_a   1.000
_cell.length_b   1.000
_cell.length_c   1.000
_cell.angle_alpha   90.00
_cell.angle_beta   90.00
_cell.angle_gamma   90.00
#
_symmetry.space_group_name_H-M   'P 1'
#
loop_
_entity.id
_entity.type
_entity.pdbx_description
1 polymer ?
#
loop_
_entity_poly.entity_id
_entity_poly.type
_entity_poly.pdbx_seq_one_letter_code
_entity_poly.pdbx_strand_id
1 'polypeptide(L)'
;MRRFVDIHGSLAVLVLISGDVNFSTMLSDFRHRKQVHIILVCRGSAPEALMACANEWHDFAQMAAAVPFRTPQPKGGSQCCDLMVHNLPLDKEPSLVHSRLRQLSDNCGGRVLSIVGDSARLRFSTPDDTRRACKRMDGEDVFGR
;
A
#
# COMPACT_ATOMS: atom_id res chain seq x y z
N MET A 1 17.62 -18.58 -9.30
CA MET A 1 17.62 -19.12 -10.68
C MET A 1 18.14 -20.56 -10.76
N ARG A 2 19.39 -20.88 -10.38
CA ARG A 2 19.93 -22.26 -10.44
C ARG A 2 19.01 -23.32 -9.81
N ARG A 3 18.64 -23.15 -8.54
CA ARG A 3 17.74 -24.08 -7.83
C ARG A 3 16.41 -24.34 -8.58
N PHE A 4 15.84 -23.31 -9.21
CA PHE A 4 14.62 -23.46 -10.00
C PHE A 4 14.88 -24.32 -11.25
N VAL A 5 15.96 -24.04 -11.98
CA VAL A 5 16.35 -24.82 -13.16
C VAL A 5 16.71 -26.26 -12.79
N ASP A 6 17.35 -26.49 -11.64
CA ASP A 6 17.70 -27.84 -11.19
C ASP A 6 16.46 -28.67 -10.80
N ILE A 7 15.40 -28.02 -10.29
CA ILE A 7 14.14 -28.70 -9.93
C ILE A 7 13.26 -28.94 -11.16
N HIS A 8 13.14 -27.96 -12.06
CA HIS A 8 12.15 -27.98 -13.13
C HIS A 8 12.70 -28.31 -14.52
N GLY A 9 13.98 -28.04 -14.77
CA GLY A 9 14.65 -28.38 -16.03
C GLY A 9 13.98 -27.83 -17.28
N SER A 10 13.92 -28.66 -18.33
CA SER A 10 13.55 -28.30 -19.70
C SER A 10 12.07 -27.95 -19.93
N LEU A 11 11.20 -28.18 -18.94
CA LEU A 11 9.78 -27.80 -19.02
C LEU A 11 9.51 -26.39 -18.47
N ALA A 12 10.56 -25.69 -18.04
CA ALA A 12 10.42 -24.42 -17.36
C ALA A 12 10.65 -23.22 -18.28
N VAL A 13 9.93 -22.14 -17.98
CA VAL A 13 10.18 -20.80 -18.50
C VAL A 13 10.81 -19.97 -17.38
N LEU A 14 11.94 -19.32 -17.67
CA LEU A 14 12.59 -18.40 -16.76
C LEU A 14 12.48 -16.98 -17.30
N VAL A 15 11.73 -16.14 -16.59
CA VAL A 15 11.65 -14.70 -16.85
C VAL A 15 12.67 -13.99 -15.97
N LEU A 16 13.67 -13.35 -16.57
CA LEU A 16 14.65 -12.54 -15.86
C LEU A 16 14.42 -11.06 -16.16
N ILE A 17 14.23 -10.24 -15.12
CA ILE A 17 14.17 -8.78 -15.24
C ILE A 17 15.52 -8.22 -14.80
N SER A 18 16.43 -8.00 -15.74
CA SER A 18 17.79 -7.51 -15.44
C SER A 18 18.50 -7.01 -16.70
N GLY A 19 19.39 -6.02 -16.54
CA GLY A 19 20.34 -5.58 -17.57
C GLY A 19 21.80 -5.97 -17.28
N ASP A 20 22.04 -6.81 -16.27
CA ASP A 20 23.39 -7.18 -15.83
C ASP A 20 23.97 -8.33 -16.68
N VAL A 21 25.08 -8.06 -17.36
CA VAL A 21 25.80 -9.02 -18.23
C VAL A 21 26.36 -10.22 -17.48
N ASN A 22 26.55 -10.14 -16.16
CA ASN A 22 27.06 -11.24 -15.33
C ASN A 22 26.15 -12.47 -15.34
N PHE A 23 24.89 -12.32 -15.78
CA PHE A 23 23.98 -13.43 -15.97
C PHE A 23 24.20 -14.22 -17.26
N SER A 24 24.90 -13.67 -18.26
CA SER A 24 25.06 -14.25 -19.61
C SER A 24 25.52 -15.71 -19.58
N THR A 25 26.60 -16.04 -18.88
CA THR A 25 27.12 -17.42 -18.78
C THR A 25 26.07 -18.37 -18.21
N MET A 26 25.35 -17.94 -17.17
CA MET A 26 24.34 -18.75 -16.52
C MET A 26 23.10 -18.97 -17.41
N LEU A 27 22.65 -17.92 -18.10
CA LEU A 27 21.53 -18.01 -19.03
C LEU A 27 21.87 -18.90 -20.23
N SER A 28 23.08 -18.75 -20.78
CA SER A 28 23.58 -19.60 -21.86
C SER A 28 23.56 -21.09 -21.46
N ASP A 29 24.05 -21.42 -20.25
CA ASP A 29 23.99 -22.78 -19.72
C ASP A 29 22.54 -23.27 -19.56
N PHE A 30 21.65 -22.45 -19.01
CA PHE A 30 20.25 -22.83 -18.82
C PHE A 30 19.52 -23.07 -20.14
N ARG A 31 19.75 -22.22 -21.14
CA ARG A 31 19.14 -22.36 -22.47
C ARG A 31 19.68 -23.58 -23.20
N HIS A 32 21.00 -23.69 -23.33
CA HIS A 32 21.59 -24.70 -24.21
C HIS A 32 21.74 -26.07 -23.54
N ARG A 33 22.09 -26.12 -22.25
CA ARG A 33 22.32 -27.40 -21.56
C ARG A 33 21.08 -27.92 -20.85
N LYS A 34 20.28 -27.02 -20.27
CA LYS A 34 19.08 -27.39 -19.51
C LYS A 34 17.79 -27.21 -20.31
N GLN A 35 17.88 -26.69 -21.54
CA GLN A 35 16.74 -26.49 -22.44
C GLN A 35 15.60 -25.68 -21.78
N VAL A 36 15.96 -24.76 -20.88
CA VAL A 36 15.01 -23.82 -20.26
C VAL A 36 14.70 -22.72 -21.25
N HIS A 37 13.43 -22.35 -21.38
CA HIS A 37 13.05 -21.20 -22.20
C HIS A 37 13.29 -19.90 -21.43
N ILE A 38 14.12 -19.00 -21.95
CA ILE A 38 14.55 -17.78 -21.27
C ILE A 38 13.91 -16.56 -21.90
N ILE A 39 13.14 -15.82 -21.10
CA ILE A 39 12.56 -14.52 -21.44
C ILE A 39 13.33 -13.45 -20.66
N LEU A 40 13.97 -12.52 -21.36
CA LEU A 40 14.72 -11.43 -20.73
C LEU A 40 13.95 -10.11 -20.82
N VAL A 41 13.69 -9.48 -19.69
CA VAL A 41 13.14 -8.11 -19.65
C VAL A 41 14.26 -7.18 -19.22
N CYS A 42 14.73 -6.36 -20.15
CA CYS A 42 15.86 -5.46 -19.93
C CYS A 42 15.61 -4.12 -20.62
N ARG A 43 16.40 -3.08 -20.32
CA ARG A 43 16.33 -1.84 -21.10
C ARG A 43 16.88 -2.11 -22.50
N GLY A 44 16.39 -1.42 -23.53
CA GLY A 44 16.91 -1.56 -24.90
C GLY A 44 18.42 -1.26 -25.06
N SER A 45 19.06 -0.63 -24.06
CA SER A 45 20.50 -0.39 -24.01
C SER A 45 21.30 -1.50 -23.31
N ALA A 46 20.70 -2.66 -23.06
CA ALA A 46 21.39 -3.77 -22.40
C ALA A 46 22.51 -4.35 -23.30
N PRO A 47 23.55 -4.97 -22.72
CA PRO A 47 24.63 -5.57 -23.50
C PRO A 47 24.14 -6.68 -24.42
N GLU A 48 24.55 -6.65 -25.69
CA GLU A 48 24.15 -7.62 -26.72
C GLU A 48 24.48 -9.07 -26.32
N ALA A 49 25.62 -9.27 -25.63
CA ALA A 49 26.02 -10.57 -25.10
C ALA A 49 24.99 -11.18 -24.13
N LEU A 50 24.29 -10.34 -23.36
CA LEU A 50 23.21 -10.80 -22.47
C LEU A 50 21.96 -11.17 -23.27
N MET A 51 21.58 -10.34 -24.24
CA MET A 51 20.39 -10.53 -25.07
C MET A 51 20.51 -11.79 -25.93
N ALA A 52 21.70 -12.07 -26.47
CA ALA A 52 22.00 -13.28 -27.24
C ALA A 52 21.79 -14.58 -26.42
N CYS A 53 21.88 -14.52 -25.10
CA CYS A 53 21.68 -15.67 -24.23
C CYS A 53 20.20 -16.02 -23.99
N ALA A 54 19.26 -15.13 -24.33
CA ALA A 54 17.83 -15.34 -24.15
C ALA A 54 17.16 -15.93 -25.41
N ASN A 55 16.01 -16.59 -25.24
CA ASN A 55 15.17 -17.02 -26.36
C ASN A 55 14.42 -15.83 -26.95
N GLU A 56 13.93 -14.95 -26.08
CA GLU A 56 13.25 -13.71 -26.42
C GLU A 56 13.56 -12.64 -25.38
N TRP A 57 13.47 -11.38 -25.78
CA TRP A 57 13.68 -10.25 -24.88
C TRP A 57 12.68 -9.11 -25.14
N HIS A 58 12.36 -8.37 -24.09
CA HIS A 58 11.43 -7.25 -24.12
C HIS A 58 12.03 -6.02 -23.46
N ASP A 59 11.75 -4.84 -24.03
CA ASP A 59 12.17 -3.57 -23.46
C ASP A 59 11.31 -3.23 -22.23
N PHE A 60 11.96 -3.20 -21.06
CA PHE A 60 11.33 -2.83 -19.80
C PHE A 60 10.66 -1.45 -19.88
N ALA A 61 11.25 -0.47 -20.57
CA ALA A 61 10.69 0.87 -20.66
C ALA A 61 9.36 0.89 -21.42
N GLN A 62 9.25 0.11 -22.50
CA GLN A 62 8.01 -0.02 -23.27
C GLN A 62 6.92 -0.72 -22.47
N MET A 63 7.27 -1.79 -21.74
CA MET A 63 6.32 -2.49 -20.87
C MET A 63 5.85 -1.60 -19.72
N ALA A 64 6.76 -0.86 -19.09
CA ALA A 64 6.45 0.04 -17.99
C ALA A 64 5.61 1.25 -18.44
N ALA A 65 5.74 1.70 -19.69
CA ALA A 65 4.94 2.80 -20.24
C ALA A 65 3.44 2.47 -20.32
N ALA A 66 3.09 1.18 -20.44
CA ALA A 66 1.70 0.73 -20.42
C ALA A 66 1.12 0.63 -19.00
N VAL A 67 1.95 0.72 -17.96
CA VAL A 67 1.48 0.66 -16.57
C VAL A 67 0.78 1.97 -16.24
N PRO A 68 -0.50 1.95 -15.84
CA PRO A 68 -1.20 3.17 -15.48
C PRO A 68 -0.48 3.84 -14.32
N PHE A 69 -0.17 5.13 -14.48
CA PHE A 69 0.35 5.94 -13.39
C PHE A 69 -0.67 5.91 -12.26
N ARG A 70 -0.34 5.22 -11.17
CA ARG A 70 -1.08 5.40 -9.92
C ARG A 70 -0.78 6.80 -9.47
N THR A 71 -1.67 7.74 -9.76
CA THR A 71 -1.72 8.99 -9.02
C THR A 71 -1.71 8.57 -7.55
N PRO A 72 -0.70 8.98 -6.75
CA PRO A 72 -0.86 8.86 -5.31
C PRO A 72 -2.17 9.54 -5.02
N GLN A 73 -3.17 8.77 -4.56
CA GLN A 73 -4.44 9.33 -4.14
C GLN A 73 -4.06 10.52 -3.26
N PRO A 74 -4.45 11.75 -3.62
CA PRO A 74 -4.19 12.87 -2.74
C PRO A 74 -4.76 12.45 -1.39
N LYS A 75 -3.91 12.42 -0.36
CA LYS A 75 -4.39 12.33 1.01
C LYS A 75 -5.38 13.49 1.19
N GLY A 76 -6.68 13.22 1.08
CA GLY A 76 -7.69 14.27 1.11
C GLY A 76 -8.50 14.48 -0.17
N GLY A 77 -8.85 13.43 -0.91
CA GLY A 77 -10.26 13.33 -1.30
C GLY A 77 -11.05 13.10 -0.01
N SER A 78 -11.94 14.03 0.35
CA SER A 78 -12.72 14.05 1.59
C SER A 78 -13.60 12.80 1.77
N GLN A 79 -13.00 11.64 2.00
CA GLN A 79 -13.68 10.56 2.70
C GLN A 79 -13.77 11.03 4.14
N CYS A 80 -15.01 11.21 4.60
CA CYS A 80 -15.35 11.81 5.88
C CYS A 80 -14.70 11.03 7.04
N CYS A 81 -13.47 11.39 7.40
CA CYS A 81 -12.79 10.87 8.59
C CYS A 81 -13.15 11.68 9.85
N ASP A 82 -14.11 12.59 9.72
CA ASP A 82 -14.56 13.44 10.80
C ASP A 82 -15.85 12.88 11.40
N LEU A 83 -15.89 12.74 12.72
CA LEU A 83 -17.07 12.36 13.49
C LEU A 83 -17.59 13.59 14.21
N MET A 84 -18.88 13.88 14.04
CA MET A 84 -19.57 14.91 14.81
C MET A 84 -20.27 14.25 15.99
N VAL A 85 -19.94 14.69 17.20
CA VAL A 85 -20.57 14.26 18.44
C VAL A 85 -21.50 15.39 18.88
N HIS A 86 -22.72 15.05 19.26
CA HIS A 86 -23.76 15.99 19.72
C HIS A 86 -24.18 15.65 21.16
N ASN A 87 -25.00 16.51 21.77
CA ASN A 87 -25.52 16.35 23.14
C ASN A 87 -24.45 16.36 24.24
N LEU A 88 -23.37 17.13 24.06
CA LEU A 88 -22.36 17.32 25.09
C LEU A 88 -22.87 18.23 26.21
N PRO A 89 -22.43 18.01 27.47
CA PRO A 89 -22.88 18.80 28.59
C PRO A 89 -22.36 20.24 28.50
N LEU A 90 -23.28 21.21 28.48
CA LEU A 90 -23.01 22.65 28.46
C LEU A 90 -22.63 23.21 29.83
N ASP A 91 -22.97 22.50 30.91
CA ASP A 91 -22.70 22.88 32.30
C ASP A 91 -21.28 22.49 32.74
N LYS A 92 -20.57 21.70 31.94
CA LYS A 92 -19.21 21.24 32.24
C LYS A 92 -18.17 22.09 31.51
N GLU A 93 -17.02 22.19 32.15
CA GLU A 93 -15.89 22.94 31.60
C GLU A 93 -15.35 22.23 30.33
N PRO A 94 -15.07 22.97 29.24
CA PRO A 94 -14.68 22.38 27.95
C PRO A 94 -13.47 21.46 28.01
N SER A 95 -12.50 21.72 28.90
CA SER A 95 -11.31 20.88 29.05
C SER A 95 -11.62 19.49 29.62
N LEU A 96 -12.62 19.37 30.51
CA LEU A 96 -13.10 18.10 31.05
C LEU A 96 -13.79 17.29 29.96
N VAL A 97 -14.65 17.93 29.17
CA VAL A 97 -15.32 17.32 28.01
C VAL A 97 -14.29 16.87 26.98
N HIS A 98 -13.28 17.70 26.70
CA HIS A 98 -12.18 17.35 25.80
C HIS A 98 -11.40 16.13 26.29
N SER A 99 -11.05 16.07 27.58
CA SER A 99 -10.34 14.95 28.18
C SER A 99 -11.13 13.65 28.06
N ARG A 100 -12.44 13.70 28.35
CA ARG A 100 -13.34 12.54 28.23
C ARG A 100 -13.50 12.07 26.79
N LEU A 101 -13.74 12.98 25.85
CA LEU A 101 -13.83 12.66 24.43
C LEU A 101 -12.54 12.05 23.89
N ARG A 102 -11.39 12.56 24.33
CA ARG A 102 -10.08 11.98 24.00
C ARG A 102 -9.95 10.54 24.51
N GLN A 103 -10.33 10.27 25.76
CA GLN A 103 -10.30 8.90 26.30
C GLN A 103 -11.18 7.93 25.49
N LEU A 104 -12.35 8.38 25.04
CA LEU A 104 -13.26 7.57 24.21
C LEU A 104 -12.69 7.37 22.80
N SER A 105 -12.07 8.40 22.21
CA SER A 105 -11.57 8.38 20.84
C SER A 105 -10.18 7.74 20.67
N ASP A 106 -9.35 7.74 21.71
CA ASP A 106 -7.97 7.24 21.68
C ASP A 106 -7.92 5.76 21.27
N ASN A 107 -8.88 4.95 21.72
CA ASN A 107 -8.99 3.52 21.36
C ASN A 107 -9.22 3.27 19.85
N CYS A 108 -9.68 4.28 19.12
CA CYS A 108 -9.90 4.22 17.68
C CYS A 108 -8.93 5.13 16.91
N GLY A 109 -7.91 5.71 17.57
CA GLY A 109 -6.95 6.62 16.94
C GLY A 109 -7.52 7.99 16.59
N GLY A 110 -8.60 8.41 17.24
CA GLY A 110 -9.25 9.70 17.01
C GLY A 110 -8.61 10.85 17.77
N ARG A 111 -8.66 12.04 17.19
CA ARG A 111 -8.25 13.31 17.82
C ARG A 111 -9.43 14.26 17.87
N VAL A 112 -9.63 14.92 19.01
CA VAL A 112 -10.61 16.00 19.14
C VAL A 112 -10.04 17.25 18.46
N LEU A 113 -10.79 17.82 17.51
CA LEU A 113 -10.38 19.03 16.78
C LEU A 113 -10.93 20.29 17.42
N SER A 114 -12.22 20.30 17.75
CA SER A 114 -12.90 21.45 18.33
C SER A 114 -14.14 21.02 19.10
N ILE A 115 -14.47 21.78 20.14
CA ILE A 115 -15.72 21.68 20.90
C ILE A 115 -16.41 23.03 20.77
N VAL A 116 -17.66 23.03 20.30
CA VAL A 116 -18.47 24.23 20.08
C VAL A 116 -19.86 23.96 20.62
N GLY A 117 -20.21 24.62 21.73
CA GLY A 117 -21.49 24.41 22.40
C GLY A 117 -21.66 22.97 22.86
N ASP A 118 -22.75 22.34 22.44
CA ASP A 118 -23.12 20.95 22.75
C ASP A 118 -22.49 19.93 21.79
N SER A 119 -21.61 20.37 20.90
CA SER A 119 -21.13 19.56 19.79
C SER A 119 -19.60 19.55 19.71
N ALA A 120 -19.01 18.43 19.31
CA ALA A 120 -17.57 18.31 19.08
C ALA A 120 -17.27 17.65 17.75
N ARG A 121 -16.15 18.06 17.14
CA ARG A 121 -15.62 17.47 15.92
C ARG A 121 -14.39 16.66 16.26
N LEU A 122 -14.41 15.37 15.93
CA LEU A 122 -13.29 14.45 16.06
C LEU A 122 -12.79 14.07 14.67
N ARG A 123 -11.50 13.76 14.54
CA ARG A 123 -10.89 13.29 13.29
C ARG A 123 -10.11 12.00 13.50
N PHE A 124 -10.28 11.07 12.58
CA PHE A 124 -9.63 9.76 12.58
C PHE A 124 -8.71 9.60 11.37
N SER A 125 -7.81 8.62 11.44
CA SER A 125 -6.84 8.35 10.37
C SER A 125 -7.44 7.66 9.15
N THR A 126 -8.49 6.85 9.34
CA THR A 126 -9.15 6.09 8.27
C THR A 126 -10.68 6.11 8.44
N PRO A 127 -11.46 5.92 7.37
CA PRO A 127 -12.92 5.84 7.46
C PRO A 127 -13.41 4.62 8.26
N ASP A 128 -12.65 3.52 8.28
CA ASP A 128 -12.96 2.37 9.14
C ASP A 128 -12.78 2.71 10.62
N ASP A 129 -11.77 3.51 10.98
CA ASP A 129 -11.62 4.04 12.34
C ASP A 129 -12.79 4.93 12.73
N THR A 130 -13.22 5.83 11.84
CA THR A 130 -14.40 6.68 12.05
C THR A 130 -15.66 5.85 12.28
N ARG A 131 -15.88 4.79 11.47
CA ARG A 131 -17.05 3.91 11.60
C ARG A 131 -17.03 3.10 12.89
N ARG A 132 -15.85 2.62 13.31
CA ARG A 132 -15.67 1.92 14.59
C ARG A 132 -15.90 2.85 15.78
N ALA A 133 -15.36 4.06 15.71
CA ALA A 133 -15.56 5.08 16.73
C ALA A 133 -17.03 5.49 16.84
N CYS A 134 -17.72 5.71 15.72
CA CYS A 134 -19.15 6.02 15.69
C CYS A 134 -19.97 4.95 16.45
N LYS A 135 -19.81 3.67 16.11
CA LYS A 135 -20.52 2.58 16.80
C LYS A 135 -20.18 2.43 18.28
N ARG A 136 -18.96 2.80 18.68
CA ARG A 136 -18.48 2.65 20.06
C ARG A 136 -18.87 3.84 20.93
N MET A 137 -18.93 5.03 20.36
CA MET A 137 -19.24 6.27 21.07
C MET A 137 -20.74 6.57 21.09
N ASP A 138 -21.52 5.93 20.22
CA ASP A 138 -22.97 6.02 20.21
C ASP A 138 -23.57 5.43 21.50
N GLY A 139 -24.23 6.27 22.29
CA GLY A 139 -24.81 5.91 23.59
C GLY A 139 -23.83 5.88 24.77
N GLU A 140 -22.58 6.33 24.60
CA GLU A 140 -21.63 6.43 25.71
C GLU A 140 -21.89 7.64 26.60
N ASP A 141 -21.73 7.44 27.91
CA ASP A 141 -21.96 8.49 28.88
C ASP A 141 -20.74 9.44 29.00
N VAL A 142 -21.01 10.71 28.71
CA VAL A 142 -20.06 11.84 28.83
C VAL A 142 -20.55 12.73 29.97
N PHE A 143 -20.32 12.27 31.21
CA PHE A 143 -20.64 12.96 32.49
C PHE A 143 -22.09 12.97 32.98
N GLY A 144 -22.90 11.99 32.59
CA GLY A 144 -24.16 11.64 33.22
C GLY A 144 -25.37 12.24 32.50
N ARG A 145 -25.73 11.67 31.34
CA ARG A 145 -27.13 11.45 30.96
C ARG A 145 -27.32 10.47 29.82
#